data_AF-A0A739ND07-F1
#
_entry.id   AF-A0A739ND07-F1
#
_cell.length_a   1.000
_cell.length_b   1.000
_cell.length_c   1.000
_cell.angle_alpha   90.00
_cell.angle_beta   90.00
_cell.angle_gamma   90.00
#
_symmetry.space_group_name_H-M   'P 1'
#
loop_
_entity.id
_entity.type
_entity.pdbx_description
1 polymer ?
#
loop_
_entity_poly.entity_id
_entity_poly.type
_entity_poly.pdbx_seq_one_letter_code
_entity_poly.pdbx_strand_id
1 'polypeptide(L)'
;VGTNKADCVILNGLSTCYEIKTELDNLKRLPEQLDSYISLFDKVYVVAAKTHIEKIKLIVPEAVGIIELTDKNKLEEIKPALTINSEINPKLMIGSMRIAEYKFMAEEISGDKINLPNMDVY
;
A
#
# COMPACT_ATOMS: atom_id res chain seq x y z
N VAL A 1 8.15 -2.30 4.65
CA VAL A 1 9.10 -1.52 3.79
C VAL A 1 9.66 -0.45 4.69
N GLY A 2 10.87 -0.70 5.23
CA GLY A 2 11.14 -0.22 6.59
C GLY A 2 10.12 -0.82 7.59
N THR A 3 9.93 -0.15 8.73
CA THR A 3 9.02 -0.55 9.83
C THR A 3 7.52 -0.40 9.51
N ASN A 4 7.17 0.16 8.34
CA ASN A 4 5.79 0.39 7.91
C ASN A 4 5.31 -0.72 6.97
N LYS A 5 4.14 -1.29 7.28
CA LYS A 5 3.51 -2.38 6.55
C LYS A 5 2.20 -1.87 5.97
N ALA A 6 2.07 -1.93 4.65
CA ALA A 6 0.85 -1.54 3.95
C ALA A 6 -0.32 -2.47 4.33
N ASP A 7 -1.52 -1.90 4.39
CA ASP A 7 -2.74 -2.66 4.72
C ASP A 7 -3.21 -3.49 3.54
N CYS A 8 -3.18 -2.92 2.34
CA CYS A 8 -3.57 -3.60 1.11
C CYS A 8 -2.72 -3.12 -0.07
N VAL A 9 -2.31 -4.07 -0.91
CA VAL A 9 -1.57 -3.81 -2.15
C VAL A 9 -2.24 -4.57 -3.28
N ILE A 10 -2.44 -3.89 -4.41
CA ILE A 10 -2.94 -4.48 -5.66
C ILE A 10 -1.82 -4.40 -6.71
N LEU A 11 -1.55 -5.53 -7.37
CA LEU A 11 -0.56 -5.65 -8.43
C LEU A 11 -1.26 -6.11 -9.73
N ASN A 12 -1.66 -5.18 -10.59
CA ASN A 12 -2.42 -5.48 -11.82
C ASN A 12 -1.93 -4.67 -13.04
N GLY A 13 -0.61 -4.61 -13.22
CA GLY A 13 0.05 -3.77 -14.24
C GLY A 13 0.47 -2.40 -13.73
N LEU A 14 -0.16 -1.95 -12.64
CA LEU A 14 0.35 -0.92 -11.74
C LEU A 14 0.33 -1.47 -10.32
N SER A 15 1.28 -1.05 -9.51
CA SER A 15 1.35 -1.32 -8.09
C SER A 15 0.60 -0.22 -7.32
N THR A 16 -0.51 -0.59 -6.68
CA THR A 16 -1.35 0.35 -5.92
C THR A 16 -1.39 -0.03 -4.46
N CYS A 17 -1.03 0.91 -3.59
CA CYS A 17 -1.07 0.75 -2.14
C CYS A 17 -2.27 1.48 -1.54
N TYR A 18 -2.94 0.84 -0.58
CA TYR A 18 -4.01 1.41 0.22
C TYR A 18 -3.63 1.34 1.70
N GLU A 19 -3.63 2.49 2.36
CA GLU A 19 -3.54 2.61 3.82
C GLU A 19 -4.93 2.91 4.37
N ILE A 20 -5.39 2.17 5.38
CA ILE A 20 -6.74 2.25 5.92
C ILE A 20 -6.71 2.94 7.29
N LYS A 21 -7.52 3.98 7.47
CA LYS A 21 -7.71 4.69 8.74
C LYS A 21 -9.17 4.66 9.17
N THR A 22 -9.47 3.85 10.17
CA THR A 22 -10.77 3.76 10.84
C THR A 22 -11.00 4.97 11.74
N GLU A 23 -12.22 5.12 12.26
CA GLU A 23 -12.57 6.21 13.19
C GLU A 23 -11.76 6.19 14.50
N LEU A 24 -11.16 5.06 14.85
CA LEU A 24 -10.37 4.86 16.07
C LEU A 24 -8.88 5.17 15.87
N ASP A 25 -8.45 5.37 14.63
CA ASP A 25 -7.04 5.58 14.31
C ASP A 25 -6.59 7.02 14.63
N ASN A 26 -5.29 7.15 14.94
CA ASN A 26 -4.64 8.44 14.94
C ASN A 26 -3.86 8.63 13.64
N LEU A 27 -3.80 9.87 13.16
CA LEU A 27 -3.13 10.21 11.91
C LEU A 27 -1.64 10.56 12.09
N LYS A 28 -1.08 10.40 13.30
CA LYS A 28 0.28 10.87 13.62
C LYS A 28 1.36 10.20 12.76
N ARG A 29 1.17 8.92 12.44
CA ARG A 29 2.10 8.13 11.62
C ARG A 29 1.84 8.24 10.12
N LEU A 30 0.69 8.79 9.72
CA LEU A 30 0.28 8.78 8.32
C LEU A 30 1.31 9.44 7.38
N PRO A 31 1.90 10.61 7.70
CA PRO A 31 2.89 11.22 6.80
C PRO A 31 4.10 10.30 6.51
N GLU A 32 4.70 9.71 7.55
CA GLU A 32 5.85 8.81 7.41
C GLU A 32 5.50 7.55 6.60
N GLN A 33 4.30 7.01 6.79
CA GLN A 33 3.79 5.88 6.01
C GLN A 33 3.65 6.26 4.54
N LEU A 34 3.03 7.41 4.24
CA LEU A 34 2.83 7.87 2.87
C LEU A 34 4.15 8.14 2.15
N ASP A 35 5.12 8.77 2.81
CA ASP A 35 6.46 8.98 2.25
C ASP A 35 7.12 7.65 1.86
N SER A 36 6.99 6.63 2.74
CA SER A 36 7.50 5.29 2.48
C SER A 36 6.80 4.64 1.28
N TYR A 37 5.48 4.75 1.17
CA TYR A 37 4.70 4.12 0.10
C TYR A 37 4.89 4.81 -1.26
N ILE A 38 4.99 6.14 -1.29
CA ILE A 38 5.25 6.91 -2.51
C ILE A 38 6.57 6.48 -3.16
N SER A 39 7.57 6.06 -2.37
CA SER A 39 8.85 5.59 -2.90
C SER A 39 8.82 4.20 -3.55
N LEU A 40 7.72 3.46 -3.42
CA LEU A 40 7.65 2.05 -3.82
C LEU A 40 6.51 1.73 -4.79
N PHE A 41 5.38 2.42 -4.68
CA PHE A 41 4.15 2.09 -5.41
C PHE A 41 3.83 3.14 -6.47
N ASP A 42 3.34 2.67 -7.62
CA ASP A 42 2.90 3.55 -8.72
C ASP A 42 1.72 4.43 -8.32
N LYS A 43 0.88 3.96 -7.41
CA LYS A 43 -0.24 4.73 -6.83
C LYS A 43 -0.38 4.46 -5.34
N VAL A 44 -0.70 5.51 -4.59
CA VAL A 44 -0.95 5.44 -3.16
C VAL A 44 -2.28 6.10 -2.83
N TYR A 45 -3.10 5.40 -2.07
CA TYR A 45 -4.38 5.87 -1.55
C TYR A 45 -4.41 5.79 -0.03
N VAL A 46 -5.10 6.77 0.57
CA VAL A 46 -5.60 6.67 1.94
C VAL A 46 -7.10 6.40 1.88
N VAL A 47 -7.53 5.29 2.47
CA VAL A 47 -8.94 4.98 2.72
C VAL A 47 -9.25 5.40 4.14
N ALA A 48 -10.19 6.32 4.34
CA ALA A 48 -10.44 6.86 5.67
C ALA A 48 -11.92 7.02 6.01
N ALA A 49 -12.24 6.82 7.28
CA ALA A 49 -13.53 7.20 7.82
C ALA A 49 -13.76 8.72 7.68
N LYS A 50 -15.02 9.10 7.49
CA LYS A 50 -15.46 10.49 7.32
C LYS A 50 -14.88 11.48 8.35
N THR A 51 -14.74 11.04 9.59
CA THR A 51 -14.17 11.83 10.71
C THR A 51 -12.74 12.31 10.48
N HIS A 52 -11.98 11.65 9.60
CA HIS A 52 -10.59 11.98 9.30
C HIS A 52 -10.40 12.77 8.01
N ILE A 53 -11.39 12.82 7.13
CA ILE A 53 -11.25 13.33 5.75
C ILE A 53 -10.68 14.75 5.70
N GLU A 54 -11.22 15.68 6.48
CA GLU A 54 -10.76 17.07 6.46
C GLU A 54 -9.32 17.21 6.96
N LYS A 55 -8.90 16.40 7.95
CA LYS A 55 -7.51 16.39 8.43
C LYS A 55 -6.58 15.78 7.40
N ILE A 56 -7.00 14.69 6.76
CA ILE A 56 -6.23 13.99 5.74
C ILE A 56 -5.97 14.91 4.55
N LYS A 57 -6.99 15.63 4.05
CA LYS A 57 -6.83 16.61 2.95
C LYS A 57 -5.72 17.65 3.20
N LEU A 58 -5.46 17.99 4.45
CA LEU A 58 -4.44 18.98 4.83
C LEU A 58 -3.02 18.42 4.91
N ILE A 59 -2.86 17.10 5.13
CA ILE A 59 -1.55 16.48 5.40
C ILE A 59 -1.09 15.53 4.31
N VAL A 60 -1.99 15.05 3.44
CA VAL A 60 -1.58 14.11 2.38
C VAL A 60 -0.88 14.83 1.23
N PRO A 61 0.22 14.28 0.70
CA PRO A 61 0.87 14.82 -0.49
C PRO A 61 -0.06 14.89 -1.70
N GLU A 62 0.27 15.76 -2.66
CA GLU A 62 -0.55 15.97 -3.86
C GLU A 62 -0.76 14.67 -4.65
N ALA A 63 0.28 13.84 -4.77
CA ALA A 63 0.22 12.57 -5.50
C ALA A 63 -0.70 11.51 -4.88
N VAL A 64 -1.02 11.61 -3.58
CA VAL A 64 -1.78 10.60 -2.86
C VAL A 64 -3.29 10.82 -3.04
N GLY A 65 -4.00 9.78 -3.44
CA GLY A 65 -5.46 9.78 -3.55
C GLY A 65 -6.15 9.57 -2.20
N ILE A 66 -7.42 9.97 -2.11
CA ILE A 66 -8.24 9.85 -0.90
C ILE A 66 -9.56 9.17 -1.27
N ILE A 67 -9.88 8.10 -0.54
CA ILE A 67 -11.14 7.39 -0.60
C ILE A 67 -11.83 7.52 0.76
N GLU A 68 -13.06 8.03 0.77
CA GLU A 68 -13.89 8.09 1.96
C GLU A 68 -14.67 6.79 2.14
N LEU A 69 -14.61 6.20 3.33
CA LEU A 69 -15.62 5.27 3.80
C LEU A 69 -16.78 6.09 4.39
N THR A 70 -17.84 6.23 3.60
CA THR A 70 -19.03 7.01 3.96
C THR A 70 -19.85 6.32 5.05
N ASP A 71 -20.70 7.08 5.74
CA ASP A 71 -21.66 6.58 6.76
C ASP A 71 -22.62 5.50 6.20
N LYS A 72 -22.73 5.39 4.88
CA LYS A 72 -23.53 4.36 4.18
C LYS A 72 -22.72 3.09 3.84
N ASN A 73 -21.53 2.92 4.42
CA ASN A 73 -20.58 1.85 4.13
C ASN A 73 -20.20 1.75 2.65
N LYS A 74 -20.09 2.89 1.96
CA LYS A 74 -19.61 2.98 0.58
C LYS A 74 -18.23 3.62 0.55
N LEU A 75 -17.38 3.10 -0.34
CA LEU A 75 -16.10 3.72 -0.70
C LEU A 75 -16.34 4.73 -1.82
N GLU A 76 -16.05 6.00 -1.56
CA GLU A 76 -16.16 7.08 -2.54
C GLU A 76 -14.80 7.74 -2.74
N GLU A 77 -14.30 7.76 -3.97
CA GLU A 77 -13.06 8.47 -4.30
C GLU A 77 -13.34 9.97 -4.36
N ILE A 78 -12.80 10.71 -3.39
CA ILE A 78 -12.95 12.17 -3.31
C ILE A 78 -11.75 12.92 -3.89
N LYS A 79 -10.62 12.22 -4.02
CA LYS A 79 -9.40 12.71 -4.69
C LYS A 79 -8.71 11.56 -5.41
N PRO A 80 -8.54 11.60 -6.73
CA PRO A 80 -7.80 10.57 -7.46
C PRO A 80 -6.31 10.60 -7.10
N ALA A 81 -5.66 9.44 -7.07
CA ALA A 81 -4.20 9.38 -6.96
C ALA A 81 -3.54 9.67 -8.31
N LEU A 82 -2.41 10.36 -8.28
CA LEU A 82 -1.55 10.53 -9.44
C LEU A 82 -0.66 9.29 -9.62
N THR A 83 -0.31 8.98 -10.86
CA THR A 83 0.70 7.96 -11.14
C THR A 83 2.08 8.50 -10.78
N ILE A 84 2.78 7.79 -9.91
CA ILE A 84 4.15 8.07 -9.49
C ILE A 84 5.07 7.21 -10.34
N ASN A 85 5.83 7.84 -11.24
CA ASN A 85 6.81 7.14 -12.08
C ASN A 85 8.14 6.98 -11.32
N SER A 86 8.13 6.23 -10.23
CA SER A 86 9.36 5.81 -9.53
C SER A 86 9.87 4.51 -10.12
N GLU A 87 11.19 4.36 -10.24
CA GLU A 87 11.77 3.05 -10.53
C GLU A 87 11.35 2.05 -9.44
N ILE A 88 10.69 0.96 -9.86
CA ILE A 88 10.33 -0.13 -8.95
C ILE A 88 11.61 -0.72 -8.39
N ASN A 89 11.77 -0.69 -7.07
CA ASN A 89 12.87 -1.37 -6.38
C ASN A 89 12.44 -2.81 -6.06
N PRO A 90 12.88 -3.84 -6.81
CA PRO A 90 12.37 -5.20 -6.67
C PRO A 90 12.65 -5.80 -5.28
N LYS A 91 13.76 -5.39 -4.66
CA LYS A 91 14.14 -5.85 -3.32
C LYS A 91 13.19 -5.33 -2.26
N LEU A 92 12.79 -4.06 -2.34
CA LEU A 92 11.79 -3.49 -1.42
C LEU A 92 10.40 -4.04 -1.69
N MET A 93 10.07 -4.31 -2.96
CA MET A 93 8.79 -4.88 -3.37
C MET A 93 8.62 -6.30 -2.80
N ILE A 94 9.60 -7.20 -3.03
CA ILE A 94 9.63 -8.54 -2.41
C ILE A 94 9.64 -8.40 -0.88
N GLY A 95 10.36 -7.43 -0.35
CA GLY A 95 10.38 -7.06 1.08
C GLY A 95 9.04 -6.62 1.67
N SER A 96 8.08 -6.21 0.85
CA SER A 96 6.74 -5.83 1.27
C SER A 96 5.77 -7.01 1.33
N MET A 97 6.09 -8.09 0.61
CA MET A 97 5.27 -9.29 0.50
C MET A 97 5.52 -10.25 1.66
N ARG A 98 4.50 -11.02 2.02
CA ARG A 98 4.66 -12.15 2.93
C ARG A 98 5.42 -13.26 2.20
N ILE A 99 6.16 -14.07 2.96
CA ILE A 99 6.93 -15.19 2.40
C ILE A 99 6.09 -16.10 1.52
N ALA A 100 4.86 -16.39 1.95
CA ALA A 100 3.92 -17.21 1.18
C ALA A 100 3.54 -16.58 -0.18
N GLU A 101 3.42 -15.25 -0.26
CA GLU A 101 2.94 -14.55 -1.45
C GLU A 101 4.01 -14.55 -2.55
N TYR A 102 5.26 -14.17 -2.22
CA TYR A 102 6.32 -14.18 -3.23
C TYR A 102 6.77 -15.62 -3.56
N LYS A 103 6.73 -16.54 -2.59
CA LYS A 103 6.99 -17.97 -2.85
C LYS A 103 6.00 -18.51 -3.87
N PHE A 104 4.70 -18.25 -3.69
CA PHE A 104 3.68 -18.64 -4.65
C PHE A 104 3.97 -18.06 -6.04
N MET A 105 4.27 -16.76 -6.15
CA MET A 105 4.63 -16.15 -7.42
C MET A 105 5.88 -16.79 -8.07
N ALA A 106 6.91 -17.09 -7.27
CA ALA A 106 8.13 -17.72 -7.77
C ALA A 106 7.90 -19.16 -8.24
N GLU A 107 7.04 -19.92 -7.56
CA GLU A 107 6.63 -21.27 -7.97
C GLU A 107 5.80 -21.22 -9.27
N GLU A 108 4.88 -20.26 -9.41
CA GLU A 108 4.08 -20.08 -10.63
C GLU A 108 4.94 -19.67 -11.84
N ILE A 109 5.96 -18.82 -11.63
CA ILE A 109 6.86 -18.36 -12.69
C ILE A 109 7.87 -19.44 -13.08
N SER A 110 8.44 -20.14 -12.10
CA SER A 110 9.49 -21.14 -12.35
C SER A 110 8.93 -22.50 -12.79
N GLY A 111 7.69 -22.82 -12.39
CA GLY A 111 7.10 -24.16 -12.56
C GLY A 111 7.58 -25.20 -11.54
N ASP A 112 8.51 -24.81 -10.65
CA ASP A 112 9.11 -25.68 -9.64
C ASP A 112 8.60 -25.33 -8.24
N LYS A 113 8.41 -26.35 -7.39
CA LYS A 113 8.11 -26.13 -5.97
C LYS A 113 9.36 -25.72 -5.21
N ILE A 114 9.28 -24.60 -4.49
CA ILE A 114 10.37 -24.11 -3.65
C ILE A 114 10.24 -24.76 -2.28
N ASN A 115 11.08 -25.73 -1.97
CA ASN A 115 11.08 -26.41 -0.67
C ASN A 115 12.28 -25.99 0.19
N LEU A 116 12.36 -24.68 0.45
CA LEU A 116 13.39 -24.08 1.32
C LEU A 116 12.78 -23.69 2.67
N PRO A 117 13.54 -23.81 3.79
CA PRO A 117 13.16 -23.22 5.07
C PRO A 117 12.95 -21.72 4.93
N ASN A 118 12.00 -21.12 5.66
CA ASN A 118 11.68 -19.69 5.57
C ASN A 118 12.90 -18.75 5.68
N MET A 119 13.96 -19.18 6.35
CA MET A 119 15.21 -18.42 6.51
C MET A 119 16.06 -18.35 5.24
N ASP A 120 15.91 -19.32 4.33
CA ASP A 120 16.72 -19.50 3.13
C ASP A 120 15.96 -19.10 1.85
N VAL A 121 14.73 -18.59 1.97
CA VAL A 121 13.88 -18.20 0.82
C VAL A 121 14.21 -16.76 0.33
N TYR A 122 15.26 -16.12 0.85
CA TYR A 122 15.62 -14.72 0.57
C TYR A 122 16.91 -14.55 -0.23
#